data_AF-A0A7C1KSP2-F1
#
_entry.id   AF-A0A7C1KSP2-F1
#
_cell.length_a   1.000
_cell.length_b   1.000
_cell.length_c   1.000
_cell.angle_alpha   90.00
_cell.angle_beta   90.00
_cell.angle_gamma   90.00
#
_symmetry.space_group_name_H-M   'P 1'
#
loop_
_entity.id
_entity.type
_entity.pdbx_description
1 polymer ?
#
loop_
_entity_poly.entity_id
_entity_poly.type
_entity_poly.pdbx_seq_one_letter_code
_entity_poly.pdbx_strand_id
1 'polypeptide(L)'
;MDAERFQDSVHGFLSCTQCHERFGENPHTTPANPVSAGVERIAREISRKAKVSAVALASCYKCHAEIYTQVLDSVHGKNIVEDGRTDGPLCLDCHGSPHYITPVSDRASPVNKWKVVRTCDKCHGNETLAKKYGIEPDVRETYLDSFHGQKHTLGLKKAPTCISCHGYHDVKSKNDPTSPVFGTNKIRTCGKCHKGANKKFVSAITHKEAGPIPRYAEKGLILLTMSVIAFTVIHVLLEAFSDIRDTFFRKTKEEEHEESEEQVS
;
A
#
# COMPACT_ATOMS: atom_id res chain seq x y z
N MET A 1 -2.54 19.23 -22.13
CA MET A 1 -1.38 18.70 -21.38
C MET A 1 -0.54 19.89 -20.96
N ASP A 2 0.11 19.81 -19.81
CA ASP A 2 0.99 20.86 -19.27
C ASP A 2 2.42 20.55 -19.71
N ALA A 3 3.01 21.47 -20.47
CA ALA A 3 4.33 21.29 -21.10
C ALA A 3 5.46 21.25 -20.07
N GLU A 4 5.44 22.14 -19.10
CA GLU A 4 6.46 22.24 -18.05
C GLU A 4 6.45 20.97 -17.19
N ARG A 5 5.25 20.55 -16.77
CA ARG A 5 5.10 19.34 -15.97
C ARG A 5 5.51 18.06 -16.71
N PHE A 6 5.39 18.03 -18.04
CA PHE A 6 5.88 16.90 -18.84
C PHE A 6 7.40 16.89 -18.93
N GLN A 7 8.04 18.05 -19.07
CA GLN A 7 9.50 18.16 -19.08
C GLN A 7 10.12 17.62 -17.79
N ASP A 8 9.42 17.78 -16.66
CA ASP A 8 9.83 17.21 -15.36
C ASP A 8 9.60 15.70 -15.21
N SER A 9 8.89 15.07 -16.15
CA SER A 9 8.66 13.63 -16.12
C SER A 9 9.90 12.83 -16.52
N VAL A 10 9.91 11.53 -16.22
CA VAL A 10 10.99 10.62 -16.66
C VAL A 10 11.11 10.48 -18.18
N HIS A 11 10.14 11.02 -18.92
CA HIS A 11 10.08 10.99 -20.38
C HIS A 11 10.05 12.40 -20.99
N GLY A 12 10.34 13.46 -20.22
CA GLY A 12 10.25 14.84 -20.71
C GLY A 12 11.13 15.15 -21.93
N PHE A 13 12.18 14.36 -22.11
CA PHE A 13 13.09 14.43 -23.27
C PHE A 13 12.53 13.81 -24.55
N LEU A 14 11.41 13.08 -24.49
CA LEU A 14 10.82 12.43 -25.66
C LEU A 14 9.94 13.40 -26.46
N SER A 15 9.98 13.27 -27.78
CA SER A 15 9.02 13.91 -28.68
C SER A 15 7.65 13.23 -28.54
N CYS A 16 6.57 14.03 -28.66
CA CYS A 16 5.19 13.57 -28.63
C CYS A 16 4.96 12.39 -29.60
N THR A 17 5.54 12.46 -30.80
CA THR A 17 5.35 11.46 -31.87
C THR A 17 5.99 10.12 -31.58
N GLN A 18 6.87 10.01 -30.57
CA GLN A 18 7.46 8.73 -30.17
C GLN A 18 6.45 7.79 -29.51
N CYS A 19 5.40 8.35 -28.91
CA CYS A 19 4.25 7.60 -28.37
C CYS A 19 3.00 7.82 -29.23
N HIS A 20 2.81 9.03 -29.74
CA HIS A 20 1.65 9.40 -30.55
C HIS A 20 1.90 9.13 -32.04
N GLU A 21 2.21 7.87 -32.38
CA GLU A 21 2.65 7.46 -33.72
C GLU A 21 1.55 7.55 -34.80
N ARG A 22 0.28 7.67 -34.39
CA ARG A 22 -0.86 7.89 -35.29
C ARG A 22 -1.51 9.27 -35.12
N PHE A 23 -0.86 10.17 -34.39
CA PHE A 23 -1.44 11.48 -34.12
C PHE A 23 -1.22 12.40 -35.30
N GLY A 24 -2.32 12.83 -35.90
CA GLY A 24 -2.37 13.89 -36.91
C GLY A 24 -3.49 14.85 -36.54
N GLU A 25 -3.17 15.84 -35.72
CA GLU A 25 -4.01 17.04 -35.57
C GLU A 25 -3.25 18.23 -36.13
N ASN A 26 -3.95 19.00 -36.98
CA ASN A 26 -3.50 20.26 -37.58
C ASN A 26 -3.01 21.23 -36.48
N PRO A 27 -1.77 21.78 -36.52
CA PRO A 27 -0.88 21.94 -37.68
C PRO A 27 0.10 20.79 -37.95
N HIS A 28 0.03 19.66 -37.24
CA HIS A 28 0.94 18.54 -37.43
C HIS A 28 0.35 17.42 -38.30
N THR A 29 1.11 17.00 -39.31
CA THR A 29 0.78 15.81 -40.11
C THR A 29 1.07 14.54 -39.32
N THR A 30 0.25 13.49 -39.54
CA THR A 30 0.52 12.15 -39.02
C THR A 30 1.95 11.72 -39.37
N PRO A 31 2.73 11.16 -38.43
CA PRO A 31 4.06 10.64 -38.73
C PRO A 31 4.04 9.69 -39.93
N ALA A 32 4.94 9.89 -40.89
CA ALA A 32 5.00 9.10 -42.13
C ALA A 32 5.47 7.65 -41.89
N ASN A 33 6.14 7.39 -40.76
CA ASN A 33 6.67 6.07 -40.45
C ASN A 33 5.56 5.14 -39.93
N PRO A 34 5.46 3.91 -40.45
CA PRO A 34 4.49 2.95 -39.96
C PRO A 34 4.77 2.58 -38.50
N VAL A 35 3.69 2.38 -37.74
CA VAL A 35 3.76 1.84 -36.39
C VAL A 35 4.39 0.45 -36.44
N SER A 36 5.33 0.16 -35.54
CA SER A 36 5.99 -1.14 -35.51
C SER A 36 4.98 -2.29 -35.32
N ALA A 37 5.24 -3.45 -35.95
CA ALA A 37 4.36 -4.61 -35.86
C ALA A 37 4.10 -5.09 -34.42
N GLY A 38 5.08 -4.93 -33.53
CA GLY A 38 4.94 -5.25 -32.10
C GLY A 38 3.93 -4.35 -31.39
N VAL A 39 4.01 -3.03 -31.61
CA VAL A 39 3.06 -2.05 -31.06
C VAL A 39 1.67 -2.25 -31.66
N GLU A 40 1.57 -2.49 -32.97
CA GLU A 40 0.32 -2.83 -33.67
C GLU A 40 -0.39 -4.04 -33.04
N ARG A 41 0.36 -5.12 -32.79
CA ARG A 41 -0.17 -6.34 -32.15
C ARG A 41 -0.70 -6.05 -30.76
N ILE A 42 0.11 -5.43 -29.90
CA ILE A 42 -0.26 -5.13 -28.51
C ILE A 42 -1.44 -4.17 -28.47
N ALA A 43 -1.47 -3.16 -29.34
CA ALA A 43 -2.57 -2.20 -29.43
C ALA A 43 -3.91 -2.90 -29.75
N ARG A 44 -3.91 -3.95 -30.58
CA ARG A 44 -5.12 -4.75 -30.81
C ARG A 44 -5.55 -5.50 -29.56
N GLU A 45 -4.61 -6.14 -28.87
CA GLU A 45 -4.88 -6.94 -27.65
C GLU A 45 -5.45 -6.09 -26.50
N ILE A 46 -4.93 -4.87 -26.31
CA ILE A 46 -5.36 -3.98 -25.21
C ILE A 46 -6.42 -2.95 -25.63
N SER A 47 -6.91 -3.01 -26.87
CA SER A 47 -7.82 -2.01 -27.45
C SER A 47 -9.03 -1.68 -26.58
N ARG A 48 -9.64 -2.69 -25.94
CA ARG A 48 -10.78 -2.53 -25.02
C ARG A 48 -10.45 -1.71 -23.77
N LYS A 49 -9.21 -1.73 -23.31
CA LYS A 49 -8.74 -0.97 -22.14
C LYS A 49 -8.29 0.45 -22.50
N ALA A 50 -7.85 0.67 -23.73
CA ALA A 50 -7.36 1.96 -24.16
C ALA A 50 -8.51 2.98 -24.26
N LYS A 51 -8.43 4.05 -23.47
CA LYS A 51 -9.47 5.11 -23.46
C LYS A 51 -9.35 6.10 -24.62
N VAL A 52 -8.14 6.32 -25.12
CA VAL A 52 -7.84 7.37 -26.13
C VAL A 52 -7.14 6.78 -27.35
N SER A 53 -5.95 6.21 -27.15
CA SER A 53 -5.18 5.59 -28.23
C SER A 53 -4.51 4.31 -27.75
N ALA A 54 -4.90 3.18 -28.34
CA ALA A 54 -4.29 1.90 -28.05
C ALA A 54 -2.83 1.83 -28.52
N VAL A 55 -2.50 2.52 -29.62
CA VAL A 55 -1.13 2.62 -30.13
C VAL A 55 -0.24 3.38 -29.15
N ALA A 56 -0.72 4.52 -28.63
CA ALA A 56 0.06 5.29 -27.66
C ALA A 56 0.25 4.52 -26.34
N LEU A 57 -0.78 3.80 -25.88
CA LEU A 57 -0.66 2.94 -24.70
C LEU A 57 0.32 1.78 -24.91
N ALA A 58 0.35 1.21 -26.11
CA ALA A 58 1.27 0.14 -26.48
C ALA A 58 2.71 0.62 -26.76
N SER A 59 2.92 1.93 -26.97
CA SER A 59 4.23 2.48 -27.37
C SER A 59 5.31 2.32 -26.31
N CYS A 60 4.95 2.13 -25.04
CA CYS A 60 5.90 1.78 -23.98
C CYS A 60 6.71 0.52 -24.32
N TYR A 61 6.13 -0.42 -25.08
CA TYR A 61 6.79 -1.64 -25.54
C TYR A 61 8.06 -1.38 -26.35
N LYS A 62 8.15 -0.26 -27.08
CA LYS A 62 9.31 0.03 -27.96
C LYS A 62 10.61 0.14 -27.17
N CYS A 63 10.55 0.68 -25.96
CA CYS A 63 11.72 0.88 -25.09
C CYS A 63 11.72 -0.06 -23.87
N HIS A 64 10.55 -0.53 -23.44
CA HIS A 64 10.38 -1.38 -22.27
C HIS A 64 9.82 -2.76 -22.62
N ALA A 65 10.28 -3.36 -23.73
CA ALA A 65 9.73 -4.59 -24.29
C ALA A 65 9.63 -5.72 -23.24
N GLU A 66 10.72 -6.00 -22.52
CA GLU A 66 10.78 -7.07 -21.52
C GLU A 66 9.79 -6.84 -20.37
N ILE A 67 9.76 -5.63 -19.83
CA ILE A 67 8.85 -5.27 -18.73
C ILE A 67 7.40 -5.31 -19.19
N TYR A 68 7.13 -4.84 -20.40
CA TYR A 68 5.79 -4.86 -20.96
C TYR A 68 5.30 -6.30 -21.13
N THR A 69 6.15 -7.20 -21.63
CA THR A 69 5.85 -8.64 -21.71
C THR A 69 5.58 -9.23 -20.33
N GLN A 70 6.38 -8.92 -19.32
CA GLN A 70 6.11 -9.37 -17.94
C GLN A 70 4.74 -8.93 -17.44
N VAL A 71 4.35 -7.67 -17.72
CA VAL A 71 3.03 -7.15 -17.34
C VAL A 71 1.91 -7.87 -18.06
N LEU A 72 2.04 -8.13 -19.37
CA LEU A 72 1.04 -8.88 -20.12
C LEU A 72 0.90 -10.33 -19.63
N ASP A 73 2.02 -10.95 -19.24
CA ASP A 73 2.04 -12.32 -18.71
C ASP A 73 1.58 -12.42 -17.25
N SER A 74 1.53 -11.30 -16.53
CA SER A 74 1.04 -11.22 -15.15
C SER A 74 -0.48 -11.52 -15.08
N VAL A 75 -0.97 -11.83 -13.87
CA VAL A 75 -2.42 -12.03 -13.64
C VAL A 75 -3.24 -10.80 -14.03
N HIS A 76 -2.66 -9.59 -13.93
CA HIS A 76 -3.32 -8.36 -14.32
C HIS A 76 -3.39 -8.19 -15.84
N GLY A 77 -2.31 -8.49 -16.55
CA GLY A 77 -2.23 -8.41 -18.01
C GLY A 77 -3.12 -9.43 -18.70
N LYS A 78 -3.08 -10.68 -18.23
CA LYS A 78 -3.91 -11.78 -18.75
C LYS A 78 -5.40 -11.49 -18.67
N ASN A 79 -5.87 -10.88 -17.57
CA ASN A 79 -7.25 -10.41 -17.47
C ASN A 79 -7.65 -9.50 -18.64
N ILE A 80 -6.72 -8.74 -19.22
CA ILE A 80 -7.00 -7.82 -20.33
C ILE A 80 -6.88 -8.53 -21.68
N VAL A 81 -5.76 -9.23 -21.90
CA VAL A 81 -5.43 -9.78 -23.23
C VAL A 81 -6.08 -11.13 -23.50
N GLU A 82 -6.28 -11.95 -22.46
CA GLU A 82 -6.92 -13.27 -22.56
C GLU A 82 -8.42 -13.15 -22.29
N ASP A 83 -8.82 -12.56 -21.15
CA ASP A 83 -10.22 -12.51 -20.72
C ASP A 83 -11.00 -11.30 -21.26
N GLY A 84 -10.31 -10.36 -21.90
CA GLY A 84 -10.93 -9.16 -22.47
C GLY A 84 -11.49 -8.16 -21.46
N ARG A 85 -11.11 -8.27 -20.18
CA ARG A 85 -11.56 -7.40 -19.10
C ARG A 85 -10.81 -6.07 -19.12
N THR A 86 -11.52 -4.97 -18.91
CA THR A 86 -10.95 -3.63 -18.96
C THR A 86 -10.50 -3.10 -17.59
N ASP A 87 -10.85 -3.82 -16.53
CA ASP A 87 -10.59 -3.48 -15.13
C ASP A 87 -9.32 -4.13 -14.56
N GLY A 88 -8.60 -4.94 -15.34
CA GLY A 88 -7.21 -5.29 -15.02
C GLY A 88 -6.30 -4.06 -15.14
N PRO A 89 -5.33 -3.84 -14.23
CA PRO A 89 -4.40 -2.73 -14.33
C PRO A 89 -3.30 -2.98 -15.38
N LEU A 90 -2.91 -1.92 -16.10
CA LEU A 90 -1.70 -1.81 -16.93
C LEU A 90 -0.79 -0.71 -16.36
N CYS A 91 0.24 -0.35 -17.13
CA CYS A 91 1.28 0.62 -16.80
C CYS A 91 0.70 1.88 -16.12
N LEU A 92 -0.30 2.52 -16.73
CA LEU A 92 -0.82 3.81 -16.29
C LEU A 92 -1.74 3.74 -15.06
N ASP A 93 -2.33 2.58 -14.77
CA ASP A 93 -3.15 2.40 -13.57
C ASP A 93 -2.28 2.46 -12.29
N CYS A 94 -1.01 2.03 -12.42
CA CYS A 94 -0.01 2.10 -11.36
C CYS A 94 0.83 3.39 -11.43
N HIS A 95 1.40 3.71 -12.60
CA HIS A 95 2.33 4.83 -12.76
C HIS A 95 1.64 6.19 -12.90
N GLY A 96 0.34 6.22 -13.20
CA GLY A 96 -0.44 7.43 -13.40
C GLY A 96 -0.43 7.91 -14.86
N SER A 97 -0.44 9.24 -15.04
CA SER A 97 -0.52 9.85 -16.38
C SER A 97 0.71 9.51 -17.22
N PRO A 98 0.56 9.15 -18.51
CA PRO A 98 1.70 8.87 -19.40
C PRO A 98 2.58 10.10 -19.62
N HIS A 99 2.04 11.31 -19.42
CA HIS A 99 2.78 12.56 -19.54
C HIS A 99 3.51 12.97 -18.25
N TYR A 100 3.17 12.40 -17.10
CA TYR A 100 3.67 12.87 -15.80
C TYR A 100 4.19 11.74 -14.94
N ILE A 101 4.77 10.70 -15.57
CA ILE A 101 5.39 9.59 -14.84
C ILE A 101 6.64 10.12 -14.15
N THR A 102 6.73 9.95 -12.83
CA THR A 102 7.90 10.35 -12.03
C THR A 102 8.70 9.14 -11.54
N PRO A 103 9.99 9.30 -11.21
CA PRO A 103 10.84 8.20 -10.75
C PRO A 103 10.25 7.48 -9.54
N VAL A 104 10.50 6.17 -9.41
CA VAL A 104 10.05 5.38 -8.24
C VAL A 104 10.60 5.90 -6.91
N SER A 105 11.75 6.59 -6.92
CA SER A 105 12.37 7.20 -5.76
C SER A 105 11.65 8.46 -5.28
N ASP A 106 10.92 9.14 -6.17
CA ASP A 106 10.16 10.33 -5.84
C ASP A 106 9.00 9.97 -4.90
N ARG A 107 8.89 10.69 -3.78
CA ARG A 107 7.81 10.48 -2.80
C ARG A 107 6.43 10.79 -3.36
N ALA A 108 6.35 11.62 -4.41
CA ALA A 108 5.10 11.91 -5.09
C ALA A 108 4.64 10.74 -5.98
N SER A 109 5.56 9.91 -6.48
CA SER A 109 5.26 8.80 -7.39
C SER A 109 4.27 7.80 -6.78
N PRO A 110 3.20 7.39 -7.49
CA PRO A 110 2.24 6.43 -6.94
C PRO A 110 2.87 5.05 -6.69
N VAL A 111 3.92 4.70 -7.42
CA VAL A 111 4.67 3.45 -7.27
C VAL A 111 5.83 3.55 -6.29
N ASN A 112 5.98 4.69 -5.60
CA ASN A 112 6.94 4.84 -4.52
C ASN A 112 6.63 3.89 -3.36
N LYS A 113 7.66 3.45 -2.64
CA LYS A 113 7.53 2.58 -1.46
C LYS A 113 6.43 3.03 -0.49
N TRP A 114 6.31 4.33 -0.23
CA TRP A 114 5.35 4.89 0.74
C TRP A 114 3.92 5.03 0.19
N LYS A 115 3.73 4.89 -1.13
CA LYS A 115 2.43 4.98 -1.80
C LYS A 115 1.97 3.68 -2.43
N VAL A 116 2.87 2.71 -2.64
CA VAL A 116 2.59 1.47 -3.37
C VAL A 116 1.47 0.65 -2.72
N VAL A 117 1.39 0.63 -1.39
CA VAL A 117 0.29 -0.02 -0.65
C VAL A 117 -1.05 0.59 -1.06
N ARG A 118 -1.14 1.93 -1.09
CA ARG A 118 -2.34 2.66 -1.55
C ARG A 118 -2.60 2.44 -3.04
N THR A 119 -1.57 2.27 -3.86
CA THR A 119 -1.74 2.01 -5.30
C THR A 119 -2.38 0.65 -5.55
N CYS A 120 -1.96 -0.40 -4.84
CA CYS A 120 -2.61 -1.71 -4.90
C CYS A 120 -4.05 -1.66 -4.36
N ASP A 121 -4.25 -0.92 -3.26
CA ASP A 121 -5.53 -0.78 -2.58
C ASP A 121 -6.65 -0.18 -3.44
N LYS A 122 -6.32 0.68 -4.42
CA LYS A 122 -7.31 1.23 -5.36
C LYS A 122 -8.20 0.16 -6.01
N CYS A 123 -7.65 -1.03 -6.24
CA CYS A 123 -8.37 -2.17 -6.82
C CYS A 123 -8.59 -3.28 -5.79
N HIS A 124 -7.61 -3.57 -4.94
CA HIS A 124 -7.71 -4.67 -3.97
C HIS A 124 -8.54 -4.35 -2.73
N GLY A 125 -8.71 -3.08 -2.38
CA GLY A 125 -9.66 -2.61 -1.36
C GLY A 125 -11.00 -2.16 -1.93
N ASN A 126 -11.22 -2.31 -3.24
CA ASN A 126 -12.49 -1.99 -3.86
C ASN A 126 -13.43 -3.19 -3.75
N GLU A 127 -14.48 -3.08 -2.93
CA GLU A 127 -15.42 -4.18 -2.67
C GLU A 127 -16.05 -4.78 -3.93
N THR A 128 -16.35 -3.94 -4.94
CA THR A 128 -16.97 -4.40 -6.19
C THR A 128 -16.00 -5.26 -7.00
N LEU A 129 -14.76 -4.82 -7.15
CA LEU A 129 -13.72 -5.57 -7.85
C LEU A 129 -13.30 -6.80 -7.05
N ALA A 130 -13.13 -6.66 -5.74
CA ALA A 130 -12.78 -7.75 -4.84
C ALA A 130 -13.80 -8.89 -4.94
N LYS A 131 -15.10 -8.57 -4.85
CA LYS A 131 -16.18 -9.55 -5.02
C LYS A 131 -16.19 -10.17 -6.42
N LYS A 132 -16.00 -9.37 -7.48
CA LYS A 132 -15.98 -9.85 -8.87
C LYS A 132 -14.87 -10.89 -9.11
N TYR A 133 -13.70 -10.69 -8.49
CA TYR A 133 -12.52 -11.53 -8.69
C TYR A 133 -12.25 -12.53 -7.57
N GLY A 134 -13.16 -12.64 -6.58
CA GLY A 134 -12.99 -13.55 -5.44
C GLY A 134 -11.77 -13.21 -4.57
N ILE A 135 -11.43 -11.92 -4.49
CA ILE A 135 -10.38 -11.39 -3.63
C ILE A 135 -11.05 -10.93 -2.34
N GLU A 136 -10.39 -11.16 -1.22
CA GLU A 136 -10.80 -10.62 0.07
C GLU A 136 -10.75 -9.07 0.03
N PRO A 137 -11.84 -8.34 0.37
CA PRO A 137 -11.89 -6.89 0.19
C PRO A 137 -11.06 -6.10 1.21
N ASP A 138 -10.66 -6.74 2.31
CA ASP A 138 -9.96 -6.16 3.45
C ASP A 138 -8.45 -6.48 3.47
N VAL A 139 -7.88 -6.79 2.29
CA VAL A 139 -6.46 -7.16 2.16
C VAL A 139 -5.54 -6.01 2.61
N ARG A 140 -5.95 -4.75 2.42
CA ARG A 140 -5.18 -3.61 2.92
C ARG A 140 -5.20 -3.56 4.43
N GLU A 141 -6.35 -3.68 5.05
CA GLU A 141 -6.56 -3.59 6.49
C GLU A 141 -5.77 -4.70 7.18
N THR A 142 -5.94 -5.94 6.73
CA THR A 142 -5.20 -7.09 7.26
C THR A 142 -3.68 -6.99 7.02
N TYR A 143 -3.23 -6.30 5.96
CA TYR A 143 -1.81 -5.97 5.79
C TYR A 143 -1.36 -4.90 6.79
N LEU A 144 -2.12 -3.81 6.96
CA LEU A 144 -1.79 -2.70 7.86
C LEU A 144 -1.75 -3.12 9.32
N ASP A 145 -2.63 -4.06 9.71
CA ASP A 145 -2.68 -4.64 11.05
C ASP A 145 -1.51 -5.60 11.30
N SER A 146 -0.87 -6.11 10.25
CA SER A 146 0.31 -6.96 10.39
C SER A 146 1.54 -6.18 10.89
N PHE A 147 2.50 -6.87 11.51
CA PHE A 147 3.78 -6.27 11.91
C PHE A 147 4.52 -5.57 10.76
N HIS A 148 4.37 -6.05 9.52
CA HIS A 148 4.98 -5.41 8.36
C HIS A 148 4.27 -4.11 7.98
N GLY A 149 2.94 -4.12 7.98
CA GLY A 149 2.13 -2.93 7.73
C GLY A 149 2.32 -1.85 8.79
N GLN A 150 2.28 -2.22 10.07
CA GLN A 150 2.53 -1.28 11.17
C GLN A 150 3.92 -0.63 11.05
N LYS A 151 4.98 -1.44 10.81
CA LYS A 151 6.34 -0.90 10.59
C LYS A 151 6.43 -0.02 9.36
N HIS A 152 5.69 -0.34 8.29
CA HIS A 152 5.61 0.48 7.10
C HIS A 152 4.98 1.85 7.39
N THR A 153 3.85 1.86 8.10
CA THR A 153 3.13 3.07 8.53
C THR A 153 4.00 3.95 9.44
N LEU A 154 4.78 3.34 10.33
CA LEU A 154 5.74 4.04 11.19
C LEU A 154 6.99 4.57 10.45
N GLY A 155 7.09 4.36 9.14
CA GLY A 155 8.19 4.91 8.33
C GLY A 155 9.49 4.09 8.38
N LEU A 156 9.46 2.84 8.83
CA LEU A 156 10.66 2.00 8.85
C LEU A 156 11.05 1.62 7.40
N LYS A 157 12.18 2.14 6.93
CA LYS A 157 12.67 1.97 5.54
C LYS A 157 12.77 0.49 5.10
N LYS A 158 13.06 -0.41 6.02
CA LYS A 158 13.21 -1.86 5.76
C LYS A 158 11.90 -2.65 5.84
N ALA A 159 10.79 -2.01 6.20
CA ALA A 159 9.49 -2.68 6.23
C ALA A 159 9.10 -3.14 4.81
N PRO A 160 8.75 -4.42 4.61
CA PRO A 160 8.29 -4.89 3.31
C PRO A 160 6.89 -4.32 3.00
N THR A 161 6.57 -4.25 1.72
CA THR A 161 5.24 -3.85 1.20
C THR A 161 4.66 -4.99 0.35
N CYS A 162 3.48 -4.78 -0.24
CA CYS A 162 2.83 -5.79 -1.10
C CYS A 162 3.80 -6.37 -2.15
N ILE A 163 4.57 -5.51 -2.80
CA ILE A 163 5.52 -5.88 -3.85
C ILE A 163 6.73 -6.69 -3.36
N SER A 164 7.04 -6.64 -2.06
CA SER A 164 8.15 -7.41 -1.48
C SER A 164 7.86 -8.91 -1.48
N CYS A 165 6.58 -9.27 -1.42
CA CYS A 165 6.11 -10.66 -1.45
C CYS A 165 5.54 -11.03 -2.83
N HIS A 166 4.72 -10.17 -3.45
CA HIS A 166 3.96 -10.51 -4.66
C HIS A 166 4.67 -10.20 -5.99
N GLY A 167 5.74 -9.40 -5.97
CA GLY A 167 6.30 -8.83 -7.21
C GLY A 167 5.59 -7.53 -7.63
N TYR A 168 5.93 -6.99 -8.80
CA TYR A 168 5.41 -5.68 -9.25
C TYR A 168 4.99 -5.66 -10.72
N HIS A 169 5.82 -6.13 -11.65
CA HIS A 169 5.46 -6.22 -13.08
C HIS A 169 5.03 -7.63 -13.50
N ASP A 170 5.43 -8.65 -12.74
CA ASP A 170 5.21 -10.07 -13.00
C ASP A 170 4.26 -10.70 -11.97
N VAL A 171 3.32 -9.91 -11.43
CA VAL A 171 2.43 -10.33 -10.33
C VAL A 171 1.63 -11.56 -10.74
N LYS A 172 1.72 -12.63 -9.94
CA LYS A 172 1.03 -13.91 -10.19
C LYS A 172 -0.09 -14.15 -9.17
N SER A 173 -1.06 -14.95 -9.58
CA SER A 173 -2.13 -15.42 -8.70
C SER A 173 -1.56 -16.14 -7.47
N LYS A 174 -2.25 -16.04 -6.31
CA LYS A 174 -1.89 -16.80 -5.10
C LYS A 174 -1.98 -18.33 -5.30
N ASN A 175 -2.71 -18.76 -6.33
CA ASN A 175 -2.92 -20.15 -6.70
C ASN A 175 -1.97 -20.65 -7.80
N ASP A 176 -1.14 -19.77 -8.37
CA ASP A 176 -0.15 -20.15 -9.39
C ASP A 176 1.06 -20.82 -8.71
N PRO A 177 1.45 -22.05 -9.07
CA PRO A 177 2.60 -22.75 -8.49
C PRO A 177 3.94 -22.00 -8.59
N THR A 178 4.07 -21.12 -9.58
CA THR A 178 5.24 -20.29 -9.82
C THR A 178 5.21 -18.97 -9.05
N SER A 179 4.11 -18.65 -8.36
CA SER A 179 3.96 -17.44 -7.56
C SER A 179 4.89 -17.46 -6.34
N PRO A 180 5.56 -16.34 -5.99
CA PRO A 180 6.43 -16.28 -4.82
C PRO A 180 5.68 -16.52 -3.49
N VAL A 181 4.36 -16.36 -3.48
CA VAL A 181 3.51 -16.55 -2.30
C VAL A 181 2.78 -17.90 -2.28
N PHE A 182 3.01 -18.76 -3.29
CA PHE A 182 2.38 -20.08 -3.37
C PHE A 182 3.10 -21.12 -2.50
N GLY A 183 2.35 -21.86 -1.68
CA GLY A 183 2.84 -23.03 -0.97
C GLY A 183 4.19 -22.83 -0.26
N THR A 184 5.18 -23.64 -0.66
CA THR A 184 6.55 -23.61 -0.11
C THR A 184 7.41 -22.47 -0.66
N ASN A 185 7.02 -21.78 -1.74
CA ASN A 185 7.75 -20.62 -2.25
C ASN A 185 7.82 -19.50 -1.21
N LYS A 186 6.84 -19.43 -0.31
CA LYS A 186 6.84 -18.52 0.85
C LYS A 186 8.11 -18.64 1.68
N ILE A 187 8.71 -19.84 1.81
CA ILE A 187 9.95 -20.04 2.56
C ILE A 187 11.08 -19.20 1.96
N ARG A 188 11.23 -19.24 0.64
CA ARG A 188 12.22 -18.44 -0.09
C ARG A 188 11.88 -16.95 0.00
N THR A 189 10.61 -16.58 -0.15
CA THR A 189 10.16 -15.18 -0.11
C THR A 189 10.41 -14.54 1.26
N CYS A 190 10.00 -15.20 2.35
CA CYS A 190 10.27 -14.76 3.71
C CYS A 190 11.78 -14.81 4.02
N GLY A 191 12.48 -15.81 3.48
CA GLY A 191 13.93 -16.01 3.63
C GLY A 191 14.80 -14.87 3.13
N LYS A 192 14.27 -13.99 2.26
CA LYS A 192 14.96 -12.75 1.82
C LYS A 192 15.33 -11.85 2.99
N CYS A 193 14.51 -11.83 4.05
CA CYS A 193 14.72 -11.02 5.24
C CYS A 193 14.88 -11.87 6.52
N HIS A 194 14.16 -12.99 6.62
CA HIS A 194 14.16 -13.87 7.78
C HIS A 194 15.05 -15.09 7.53
N LYS A 195 16.33 -14.97 7.90
CA LYS A 195 17.28 -16.10 7.85
C LYS A 195 16.71 -17.29 8.66
N GLY A 196 16.68 -18.47 8.06
CA GLY A 196 16.12 -19.67 8.70
C GLY A 196 14.60 -19.83 8.61
N ALA A 197 13.92 -19.04 7.76
CA ALA A 197 12.50 -19.24 7.48
C ALA A 197 12.22 -20.71 7.10
N ASN A 198 11.16 -21.28 7.67
CA ASN A 198 10.78 -22.68 7.49
C ASN A 198 9.26 -22.82 7.35
N LYS A 199 8.77 -24.05 7.10
CA LYS A 199 7.34 -24.34 6.91
C LYS A 199 6.46 -23.86 8.08
N LYS A 200 6.89 -24.06 9.34
CA LYS A 200 6.11 -23.64 10.52
C LYS A 200 6.01 -22.12 10.59
N PHE A 201 7.12 -21.42 10.32
CA PHE A 201 7.17 -19.96 10.31
C PHE A 201 6.22 -19.35 9.26
N VAL A 202 6.26 -19.83 8.01
CA VAL A 202 5.48 -19.23 6.91
C VAL A 202 4.00 -19.60 6.88
N SER A 203 3.59 -20.55 7.72
CA SER A 203 2.17 -20.92 7.90
C SER A 203 1.45 -20.01 8.87
N ALA A 204 2.17 -19.30 9.73
CA ALA A 204 1.58 -18.42 10.75
C ALA A 204 1.11 -17.06 10.19
N ILE A 205 1.43 -16.73 8.93
CA ILE A 205 1.24 -15.39 8.37
C ILE A 205 0.43 -15.48 7.08
N THR A 206 -0.83 -15.05 7.15
CA THR A 206 -1.69 -14.80 5.99
C THR A 206 -2.50 -13.53 6.21
N HIS A 207 -2.76 -12.77 5.14
CA HIS A 207 -3.69 -11.64 5.14
C HIS A 207 -5.14 -12.16 5.14
N LYS A 208 -5.54 -12.82 6.22
CA LYS A 208 -6.90 -13.31 6.47
C LYS A 208 -7.31 -12.84 7.85
N GLU A 209 -8.56 -12.42 8.00
CA GLU A 209 -9.09 -12.07 9.32
C GLU A 209 -8.81 -13.19 10.33
N ALA A 210 -8.42 -12.77 11.54
CA ALA A 210 -8.27 -13.69 12.64
C ALA A 210 -9.63 -14.32 12.96
N GLY A 211 -9.64 -15.64 13.24
CA GLY A 211 -10.84 -16.34 13.64
C GLY A 211 -11.48 -15.73 14.91
N PRO A 212 -12.73 -16.11 15.23
CA PRO A 212 -13.48 -15.51 16.34
C PRO A 212 -12.72 -15.62 17.67
N ILE A 213 -12.05 -16.74 17.93
CA ILE A 213 -11.33 -16.98 19.19
C ILE A 213 -10.18 -15.97 19.38
N PRO A 214 -9.17 -15.86 18.48
CA PRO A 214 -8.14 -14.83 18.59
C PRO A 214 -8.71 -13.41 18.71
N ARG A 215 -9.77 -13.08 17.96
CA ARG A 215 -10.40 -11.76 17.95
C ARG A 215 -10.99 -11.38 19.31
N TYR A 216 -11.72 -12.28 19.95
CA TYR A 216 -12.27 -12.02 21.29
C TYR A 216 -11.20 -12.07 22.38
N ALA A 217 -10.20 -12.96 22.24
CA ALA A 217 -9.08 -13.02 23.16
C ALA A 217 -8.27 -11.71 23.17
N GLU A 218 -7.97 -11.16 21.99
CA GLU A 218 -7.30 -9.87 21.84
C GLU A 218 -8.11 -8.74 22.50
N LYS A 219 -9.41 -8.64 22.20
CA LYS A 219 -10.29 -7.64 22.82
C LYS A 219 -10.36 -7.78 24.34
N GLY A 220 -10.39 -9.02 24.84
CA GLY A 220 -10.36 -9.31 26.27
C GLY A 220 -9.05 -8.85 26.91
N LEU A 221 -7.91 -9.11 26.26
CA LEU A 221 -6.61 -8.67 26.74
C LEU A 221 -6.45 -7.14 26.73
N ILE A 222 -6.96 -6.47 25.70
CA ILE A 222 -6.98 -5.00 25.62
C ILE A 222 -7.84 -4.42 26.74
N LEU A 223 -9.06 -4.93 26.94
CA LEU A 223 -9.97 -4.48 28.00
C LEU A 223 -9.35 -4.68 29.38
N LEU A 224 -8.72 -5.83 29.62
CA LEU A 224 -8.02 -6.14 30.86
C LEU A 224 -6.88 -5.15 31.10
N THR A 225 -6.05 -4.92 30.08
CA THR A 225 -4.91 -3.99 30.15
C THR A 225 -5.37 -2.57 30.44
N MET A 226 -6.39 -2.08 29.73
CA MET A 226 -6.94 -0.75 29.95
C MET A 226 -7.56 -0.60 31.35
N SER A 227 -8.26 -1.64 31.84
CA SER A 227 -8.83 -1.67 33.19
C SER A 227 -7.74 -1.58 34.26
N VAL A 228 -6.66 -2.34 34.12
CA VAL A 228 -5.51 -2.30 35.06
C VAL A 228 -4.86 -0.92 35.06
N ILE A 229 -4.59 -0.36 33.88
CA ILE A 229 -4.00 0.98 33.75
C ILE A 229 -4.91 2.03 34.40
N ALA A 230 -6.22 1.99 34.12
CA ALA A 230 -7.18 2.92 34.69
C ALA A 230 -7.24 2.82 36.22
N PHE A 231 -7.29 1.60 36.76
CA PHE A 231 -7.27 1.37 38.20
C PHE A 231 -5.99 1.93 38.85
N THR A 232 -4.81 1.65 38.27
CA THR A 232 -3.54 2.16 38.79
C THR A 232 -3.48 3.69 38.75
N VAL A 233 -3.93 4.31 37.67
CA VAL A 233 -3.98 5.78 37.55
C VAL A 233 -4.94 6.37 38.60
N ILE A 234 -6.13 5.80 38.76
CA ILE A 234 -7.11 6.25 39.76
C ILE A 234 -6.53 6.10 41.17
N HIS A 235 -5.89 4.98 41.49
CA HIS A 235 -5.29 4.73 42.79
C HIS A 235 -4.22 5.79 43.13
N VAL A 236 -3.30 6.07 42.20
CA VAL A 236 -2.25 7.09 42.39
C VAL A 236 -2.87 8.49 42.54
N LEU A 237 -3.91 8.82 41.77
CA LEU A 237 -4.58 10.11 41.89
C LEU A 237 -5.30 10.28 43.23
N LEU A 238 -5.91 9.20 43.76
CA LEU A 238 -6.56 9.21 45.07
C LEU A 238 -5.56 9.35 46.21
N GLU A 239 -4.40 8.68 46.12
CA GLU A 239 -3.32 8.80 47.09
C GLU A 239 -2.75 10.22 47.09
N ALA A 240 -2.42 10.76 45.91
CA ALA A 240 -1.96 12.14 45.78
C ALA A 240 -3.00 13.16 46.30
N PHE A 241 -4.30 12.93 46.04
CA PHE A 241 -5.36 13.77 46.59
C PHE A 241 -5.44 13.67 48.11
N SER A 242 -5.32 12.46 48.68
CA SER A 242 -5.32 12.27 50.13
C SER A 242 -4.14 12.98 50.79
N ASP A 243 -2.93 12.86 50.23
CA ASP A 243 -1.74 13.51 50.76
C ASP A 243 -1.83 15.04 50.72
N ILE A 244 -2.33 15.60 49.61
CA ILE A 244 -2.56 17.05 49.47
C ILE A 244 -3.60 17.51 50.51
N ARG A 245 -4.70 16.78 50.62
CA ARG A 245 -5.78 17.07 51.57
C ARG A 245 -5.24 17.05 53.00
N ASP A 246 -4.55 15.99 53.39
CA ASP A 246 -4.05 15.80 54.76
C ASP A 246 -2.96 16.84 55.11
N THR A 247 -2.13 17.23 54.15
CA THR A 247 -1.17 18.35 54.31
C THR A 247 -1.87 19.68 54.53
N PHE A 248 -2.93 19.98 53.76
CA PHE A 248 -3.71 21.20 53.92
C PHE A 248 -4.43 21.25 55.28
N PHE A 249 -5.16 20.19 55.66
CA PHE A 249 -5.88 20.17 56.94
C PHE A 249 -4.96 20.15 58.15
N ARG A 250 -3.76 19.54 58.06
CA ARG A 250 -2.76 19.63 59.13
C ARG A 250 -2.30 21.08 59.32
N LYS A 251 -2.01 21.78 58.22
CA LYS A 251 -1.60 23.18 58.26
C LYS A 251 -2.67 24.08 58.87
N THR A 252 -3.94 23.89 58.50
CA THR A 252 -5.06 24.65 59.08
C THR A 252 -5.20 24.42 60.58
N LYS A 253 -5.03 23.17 61.05
CA LYS A 253 -5.05 22.87 62.49
C LYS A 253 -3.88 23.48 63.26
N GLU A 254 -2.69 23.51 62.67
CA GLU A 254 -1.51 24.14 63.27
C GLU A 254 -1.73 25.66 63.38
N GLU A 255 -2.25 26.31 62.32
CA GLU A 255 -2.60 27.74 62.32
C GLU A 255 -3.71 28.07 63.35
N GLU A 256 -4.77 27.25 63.47
CA GLU A 256 -5.82 27.41 64.49
C GLU A 256 -5.29 27.22 65.92
N HIS A 257 -4.33 26.32 66.12
CA HIS A 257 -3.75 26.06 67.45
C HIS A 257 -2.82 27.20 67.88
N GLU A 258 -1.99 27.75 66.99
CA GLU A 258 -1.19 28.95 67.24
C GLU A 258 -2.06 30.18 67.56
N GLU A 259 -3.12 30.45 66.78
CA GLU A 259 -4.05 31.54 67.09
C GLU A 259 -4.75 31.35 68.45
N SER A 260 -5.08 30.12 68.82
CA SER A 260 -5.71 29.82 70.11
C SER A 260 -4.77 29.99 71.31
N GLU A 261 -3.47 29.68 71.15
CA GLU A 261 -2.47 29.91 72.19
C GLU A 261 -2.14 31.40 72.35
N GLU A 262 -2.13 32.16 71.24
CA GLU A 262 -1.88 33.61 71.26
C GLU A 262 -3.05 34.40 71.87
N GLN A 263 -4.30 33.91 71.79
CA GLN A 263 -5.45 34.53 72.44
C GLN A 263 -5.57 34.25 73.95
N VAL A 264 -4.81 33.31 74.49
CA VAL A 264 -4.86 32.91 75.91
C VAL A 264 -3.66 33.44 76.72
N SER A 265 -2.68 34.10 76.06
CA SER A 265 -1.57 34.83 76.70
C SER A 265 -1.86 36.32 76.86
#